data_AF-A0A959G9L1-F1
#
_entry.id   AF-A0A959G9L1-F1
#
_cell.length_a   1.000
_cell.length_b   1.000
_cell.length_c   1.000
_cell.angle_alpha   90.00
_cell.angle_beta   90.00
_cell.angle_gamma   90.00
#
_symmetry.space_group_name_H-M   'P 1'
#
loop_
_entity.id
_entity.type
_entity.pdbx_description
1 polymer ?
#
loop_
_entity_poly.entity_id
_entity_poly.type
_entity_poly.pdbx_seq_one_letter_code
_entity_poly.pdbx_strand_id
1 'polypeptide(L)'
;QDGGKSWNEGAFAGLRPPHDQDKHWLATDPRNHHLYITWTEFDKYDSREPEDHSRILFSRSTDGGLSWSEAIVISQLEGDCLDGDQTTEGAVPAVGPNGEVYVAWAYNEKIYFDRSLDEGQTWLEEDVVVAGQPGGWSFDIPGIFRCNGMPITVADLSNGPHRGTIYVNWSDQRNGAGDTDIWLAASRDGGQSWSTPVRVNDDAPGKQQFFTWMDIDPTTGFLYFVFYDRRAYNDERTDVYLAWSTDGGQSFTNRRISDRPFIPDASVFFGDYNDISAYDGHIRPIWTRMEEGRLSVWTALVEMK
;
A
#
# COMPACT_ATOMS: atom_id res chain seq x y z
N GLN A 1 -19.87 -18.28 -6.81
CA GLN A 1 -19.54 -18.71 -8.18
C GLN A 1 -18.54 -19.86 -8.10
N ASP A 2 -18.26 -20.55 -9.20
CA ASP A 2 -17.64 -21.89 -9.36
C ASP A 2 -16.22 -22.12 -8.78
N GLY A 3 -15.78 -21.31 -7.81
CA GLY A 3 -14.45 -21.38 -7.19
C GLY A 3 -13.35 -20.74 -8.04
N GLY A 4 -13.69 -19.78 -8.91
CA GLY A 4 -12.74 -19.07 -9.77
C GLY A 4 -12.42 -19.80 -11.07
N LYS A 5 -13.29 -20.71 -11.53
CA LYS A 5 -13.09 -21.45 -12.80
C LYS A 5 -13.54 -20.64 -14.01
N SER A 6 -14.49 -19.72 -13.84
CA SER A 6 -14.95 -18.83 -14.90
C SER A 6 -15.10 -17.39 -14.40
N TRP A 7 -14.95 -16.45 -15.33
CA TRP A 7 -15.06 -15.01 -15.12
C TRP A 7 -16.05 -14.45 -16.15
N ASN A 8 -16.87 -13.48 -15.75
CA ASN A 8 -17.72 -12.72 -16.68
C ASN A 8 -16.95 -11.50 -17.21
N GLU A 9 -17.58 -10.73 -18.11
CA GLU A 9 -16.98 -9.49 -18.66
C GLU A 9 -16.83 -8.36 -17.63
N GLY A 10 -17.36 -8.53 -16.42
CA GLY A 10 -17.28 -7.56 -15.33
C GLY A 10 -17.98 -6.23 -15.61
N ALA A 11 -17.60 -5.24 -14.83
CA ALA A 11 -17.95 -3.83 -14.98
C ALA A 11 -16.68 -2.99 -14.73
N PHE A 12 -16.73 -1.70 -15.06
CA PHE A 12 -15.60 -0.79 -14.89
C PHE A 12 -16.01 0.48 -14.15
N ALA A 13 -15.06 1.08 -13.43
CA ALA A 13 -15.17 2.41 -12.87
C ALA A 13 -14.29 3.37 -13.67
N GLY A 14 -14.74 4.61 -13.85
CA GLY A 14 -13.85 5.70 -14.27
C GLY A 14 -13.17 5.59 -15.63
N LEU A 15 -13.72 4.83 -16.59
CA LEU A 15 -13.15 4.78 -17.94
C LEU A 15 -13.38 6.12 -18.66
N ARG A 16 -12.38 7.01 -18.64
CA ARG A 16 -12.43 8.36 -19.22
C ARG A 16 -11.37 8.58 -20.31
N PRO A 17 -11.51 8.02 -21.52
CA PRO A 17 -10.57 8.30 -22.61
C PRO A 17 -10.52 9.81 -22.93
N PRO A 18 -9.35 10.40 -23.20
CA PRO A 18 -8.07 9.74 -23.48
C PRO A 18 -7.16 9.50 -22.26
N HIS A 19 -7.65 9.66 -21.03
CA HIS A 19 -6.86 9.55 -19.81
C HIS A 19 -6.41 8.11 -19.52
N ASP A 20 -5.20 7.97 -19.01
CA ASP A 20 -4.62 6.70 -18.57
C ASP A 20 -4.94 6.45 -17.09
N GLN A 21 -5.10 5.19 -16.69
CA GLN A 21 -5.51 4.79 -15.35
C GLN A 21 -4.51 3.75 -14.83
N ASP A 22 -4.01 3.91 -13.60
CA ASP A 22 -3.02 3.00 -13.01
C ASP A 22 -3.24 2.79 -11.51
N LYS A 23 -2.63 1.74 -10.95
CA LYS A 23 -2.53 1.46 -9.51
C LYS A 23 -3.89 1.41 -8.78
N HIS A 24 -4.87 0.70 -9.34
CA HIS A 24 -6.18 0.55 -8.71
C HIS A 24 -6.16 -0.45 -7.56
N TRP A 25 -6.79 -0.06 -6.44
CA TRP A 25 -6.95 -0.90 -5.25
C TRP A 25 -8.38 -0.84 -4.75
N LEU A 26 -8.82 -1.95 -4.14
CA LEU A 26 -10.20 -2.14 -3.74
C LEU A 26 -10.30 -2.51 -2.25
N ALA A 27 -11.27 -1.93 -1.57
CA ALA A 27 -11.68 -2.32 -0.23
C ALA A 27 -13.15 -2.77 -0.24
N THR A 28 -13.49 -3.68 0.66
CA THR A 28 -14.86 -4.17 0.86
C THR A 28 -15.35 -3.78 2.24
N ASP A 29 -16.53 -3.18 2.33
CA ASP A 29 -17.20 -2.95 3.60
C ASP A 29 -17.84 -4.26 4.10
N PRO A 30 -17.40 -4.83 5.23
CA PRO A 30 -17.93 -6.09 5.73
C PRO A 30 -19.38 -6.00 6.23
N ARG A 31 -19.92 -4.79 6.43
CA ARG A 31 -21.27 -4.57 7.00
C ARG A 31 -22.36 -4.73 5.95
N ASN A 32 -22.08 -4.34 4.71
CA ASN A 32 -23.06 -4.26 3.62
C ASN A 32 -22.55 -4.83 2.29
N HIS A 33 -21.28 -5.25 2.21
CA HIS A 33 -20.61 -5.74 1.01
C HIS A 33 -20.50 -4.71 -0.12
N HIS A 34 -20.58 -3.42 0.20
CA HIS A 34 -20.22 -2.36 -0.73
C HIS A 34 -18.72 -2.42 -1.03
N LEU A 35 -18.37 -2.08 -2.27
CA LEU A 35 -17.00 -2.06 -2.75
C LEU A 35 -16.58 -0.61 -2.98
N TYR A 36 -15.35 -0.30 -2.60
CA TYR A 36 -14.73 1.01 -2.78
C TYR A 36 -13.44 0.84 -3.55
N ILE A 37 -13.30 1.55 -4.66
CA ILE A 37 -12.09 1.49 -5.50
C ILE A 37 -11.47 2.87 -5.59
N THR A 38 -10.16 2.93 -5.44
CA THR A 38 -9.34 4.12 -5.69
C THR A 38 -8.21 3.80 -6.64
N TRP A 39 -7.80 4.78 -7.44
CA TRP A 39 -6.73 4.61 -8.42
C TRP A 39 -6.16 5.97 -8.83
N THR A 40 -5.02 5.93 -9.51
CA THR A 40 -4.40 7.13 -10.11
C THR A 40 -4.88 7.29 -11.54
N GLU A 41 -5.36 8.49 -11.89
CA GLU A 41 -5.59 8.90 -13.27
C GLU A 41 -4.50 9.86 -13.72
N PHE A 42 -4.02 9.66 -14.95
CA PHE A 42 -3.11 10.55 -15.66
C PHE A 42 -3.84 11.17 -16.85
N ASP A 43 -3.65 12.47 -17.09
CA ASP A 43 -4.13 13.07 -18.33
C ASP A 43 -3.56 12.32 -19.55
N LYS A 44 -2.27 12.00 -19.45
CA LYS A 44 -1.52 11.14 -20.34
C LYS A 44 -0.26 10.64 -19.65
N TYR A 45 -0.14 9.34 -19.45
CA TYR A 45 1.00 8.74 -18.78
C TYR A 45 2.32 9.04 -19.52
N ASP A 46 3.40 9.31 -18.76
CA ASP A 46 4.73 9.72 -19.24
C ASP A 46 4.73 11.03 -20.06
N SER A 47 3.68 11.85 -19.93
CA SER A 47 3.66 13.17 -20.54
C SER A 47 4.58 14.14 -19.80
N ARG A 48 5.30 14.95 -20.58
CA ARG A 48 6.18 16.03 -20.10
C ARG A 48 5.57 17.41 -20.30
N GLU A 49 4.34 17.47 -20.80
CA GLU A 49 3.63 18.73 -20.97
C GLU A 49 3.17 19.23 -19.60
N PRO A 50 3.46 20.48 -19.20
CA PRO A 50 3.13 20.99 -17.87
C PRO A 50 1.63 21.06 -17.54
N GLU A 51 0.77 20.96 -18.56
CA GLU A 51 -0.69 21.00 -18.45
C GLU A 51 -1.30 19.60 -18.25
N ASP A 52 -0.51 18.53 -18.38
CA ASP A 52 -0.97 17.16 -18.17
C ASP A 52 -0.71 16.76 -16.71
N HIS A 53 -1.78 16.40 -16.00
CA HIS A 53 -1.77 16.18 -14.56
C HIS A 53 -2.11 14.75 -14.13
N SER A 54 -1.70 14.38 -12.92
CA SER A 54 -2.16 13.18 -12.21
C SER A 54 -3.03 13.51 -11.00
N ARG A 55 -3.99 12.64 -10.69
CA ARG A 55 -4.92 12.80 -9.56
C ARG A 55 -5.43 11.46 -9.02
N ILE A 56 -5.92 11.44 -7.78
CA ILE A 56 -6.54 10.26 -7.18
C ILE A 56 -8.06 10.28 -7.42
N LEU A 57 -8.57 9.19 -7.98
CA LEU A 57 -9.99 8.98 -8.19
C LEU A 57 -10.57 7.97 -7.21
N PHE A 58 -11.88 8.09 -6.99
CA PHE A 58 -12.71 7.18 -6.21
C PHE A 58 -13.98 6.81 -6.97
N SER A 59 -14.44 5.58 -6.79
CA SER A 59 -15.78 5.13 -7.15
C SER A 59 -16.25 4.04 -6.17
N ARG A 60 -17.56 3.83 -6.08
CA ARG A 60 -18.15 2.77 -5.26
C ARG A 60 -19.13 1.91 -6.03
N SER A 61 -19.28 0.68 -5.58
CA SER A 61 -20.32 -0.24 -6.00
C SER A 61 -21.18 -0.67 -4.80
N THR A 62 -22.50 -0.62 -4.97
CA THR A 62 -23.48 -1.05 -3.95
C THR A 62 -24.22 -2.33 -4.36
N ASP A 63 -23.80 -2.96 -5.46
CA ASP A 63 -24.44 -4.13 -6.06
C ASP A 63 -23.45 -5.28 -6.31
N GLY A 64 -22.34 -5.31 -5.56
CA GLY A 64 -21.33 -6.37 -5.64
C GLY A 64 -20.46 -6.30 -6.88
N GLY A 65 -20.21 -5.09 -7.40
CA GLY A 65 -19.35 -4.85 -8.56
C GLY A 65 -20.06 -4.98 -9.91
N LEU A 66 -21.40 -5.02 -9.94
CA LEU A 66 -22.16 -5.06 -11.19
C LEU A 66 -22.26 -3.67 -11.84
N SER A 67 -22.28 -2.62 -11.04
CA SER A 67 -22.19 -1.23 -11.49
C SER A 67 -21.38 -0.37 -10.51
N TRP A 68 -20.90 0.76 -11.00
CA TRP A 68 -20.04 1.69 -10.28
C TRP A 68 -20.61 3.10 -10.36
N SER A 69 -20.44 3.89 -9.29
CA SER A 69 -20.77 5.31 -9.30
C SER A 69 -19.90 6.08 -10.28
N GLU A 70 -20.32 7.29 -10.64
CA GLU A 70 -19.44 8.25 -11.31
C GLU A 70 -18.14 8.41 -10.50
N ALA A 71 -17.02 8.46 -11.22
CA ALA A 71 -15.71 8.65 -10.60
C ALA A 71 -15.52 10.11 -10.21
N ILE A 72 -15.10 10.34 -8.96
CA ILE A 72 -14.81 11.67 -8.42
C ILE A 72 -13.32 11.78 -8.08
N VAL A 73 -12.77 12.98 -8.24
CA VAL A 73 -11.42 13.30 -7.77
C VAL A 73 -11.48 13.51 -6.26
N ILE A 74 -10.62 12.84 -5.51
CA ILE A 74 -10.52 12.99 -4.05
C ILE A 74 -9.25 13.70 -3.60
N SER A 75 -8.20 13.75 -4.43
CA SER A 75 -7.01 14.55 -4.13
C SER A 75 -7.26 16.03 -4.42
N GLN A 76 -6.96 16.94 -3.49
CA GLN A 76 -7.01 18.37 -3.76
C GLN A 76 -5.75 18.91 -4.45
N LEU A 77 -4.65 18.15 -4.38
CA LEU A 77 -3.41 18.45 -5.09
C LEU A 77 -3.24 17.50 -6.28
N GLU A 78 -2.88 18.08 -7.43
CA GLU A 78 -2.56 17.33 -8.64
C GLU A 78 -1.05 17.27 -8.86
N GLY A 79 -0.59 16.17 -9.46
CA GLY A 79 0.82 15.96 -9.79
C GLY A 79 1.10 16.07 -11.28
N ASP A 80 2.36 15.81 -11.66
CA ASP A 80 2.74 15.58 -13.05
C ASP A 80 2.38 14.15 -13.50
N CYS A 81 2.65 13.80 -14.75
CA CYS A 81 2.37 12.48 -15.30
C CYS A 81 3.59 11.55 -15.41
N LEU A 82 4.63 11.76 -14.59
CA LEU A 82 5.95 11.15 -14.82
C LEU A 82 6.23 9.87 -14.00
N ASP A 83 5.28 9.37 -13.21
CA ASP A 83 5.44 8.17 -12.35
C ASP A 83 6.63 8.34 -11.37
N GLY A 84 6.65 9.49 -10.68
CA GLY A 84 7.72 9.92 -9.80
C GLY A 84 7.21 10.70 -8.59
N ASP A 85 8.13 11.30 -7.81
CA ASP A 85 7.74 11.97 -6.56
C ASP A 85 6.77 13.16 -6.75
N GLN A 86 6.81 13.84 -7.90
CA GLN A 86 5.90 14.94 -8.22
C GLN A 86 4.57 14.45 -8.84
N THR A 87 4.37 13.14 -8.96
CA THR A 87 3.11 12.53 -9.36
C THR A 87 2.24 12.32 -8.12
N THR A 88 0.94 12.62 -8.22
CA THR A 88 -0.02 12.31 -7.15
C THR A 88 -0.52 10.89 -7.35
N GLU A 89 -0.02 9.94 -6.57
CA GLU A 89 -0.24 8.52 -6.86
C GLU A 89 -0.19 7.55 -5.66
N GLY A 90 -0.67 6.33 -5.93
CA GLY A 90 -0.57 5.20 -4.99
C GLY A 90 -1.62 5.23 -3.89
N ALA A 91 -2.89 5.16 -4.29
CA ALA A 91 -4.03 5.23 -3.39
C ALA A 91 -4.57 3.82 -3.05
N VAL A 92 -4.35 3.40 -1.80
CA VAL A 92 -4.91 2.15 -1.26
C VAL A 92 -6.05 2.48 -0.29
N PRO A 93 -7.31 2.08 -0.59
CA PRO A 93 -8.43 2.39 0.27
C PRO A 93 -8.54 1.39 1.43
N ALA A 94 -9.06 1.83 2.57
CA ALA A 94 -9.42 1.02 3.71
C ALA A 94 -10.81 1.38 4.23
N VAL A 95 -11.47 0.44 4.91
CA VAL A 95 -12.80 0.64 5.50
C VAL A 95 -12.70 0.61 7.02
N GLY A 96 -13.26 1.62 7.66
CA GLY A 96 -13.38 1.73 9.11
C GLY A 96 -14.54 0.90 9.68
N PRO A 97 -14.61 0.72 11.01
CA PRO A 97 -15.60 -0.15 11.62
C PRO A 97 -17.05 0.34 11.52
N ASN A 98 -17.27 1.61 11.18
CA ASN A 98 -18.58 2.18 10.89
C ASN A 98 -18.70 2.56 9.39
N GLY A 99 -17.87 1.92 8.55
CA GLY A 99 -17.73 2.09 7.10
C GLY A 99 -17.44 3.51 6.66
N GLU A 100 -16.65 4.18 7.49
CA GLU A 100 -15.78 5.23 7.02
C GLU A 100 -14.88 4.67 5.91
N VAL A 101 -14.56 5.48 4.90
CA VAL A 101 -13.57 5.14 3.87
C VAL A 101 -12.34 5.99 4.13
N TYR A 102 -11.17 5.37 4.11
CA TYR A 102 -9.88 5.99 4.41
C TYR A 102 -8.93 5.75 3.24
N VAL A 103 -8.27 6.80 2.76
CA VAL A 103 -7.35 6.69 1.62
C VAL A 103 -6.13 7.53 1.91
N ALA A 104 -4.95 6.96 1.70
CA ALA A 104 -3.69 7.70 1.70
C ALA A 104 -2.98 7.51 0.36
N TRP A 105 -2.20 8.51 -0.05
CA TRP A 105 -1.42 8.52 -1.29
C TRP A 105 -0.17 9.37 -1.13
N ALA A 106 0.79 9.22 -2.04
CA ALA A 106 2.01 10.01 -2.04
C ALA A 106 1.91 11.20 -2.99
N TYR A 107 2.56 12.29 -2.60
CA TYR A 107 2.81 13.44 -3.46
C TYR A 107 3.88 14.34 -2.83
N ASN A 108 4.91 14.68 -3.59
CA ASN A 108 5.88 15.75 -3.30
C ASN A 108 6.51 15.61 -1.89
N GLU A 109 7.23 14.50 -1.68
CA GLU A 109 7.88 14.12 -0.43
C GLU A 109 6.94 14.03 0.79
N LYS A 110 5.66 13.78 0.57
CA LYS A 110 4.66 13.62 1.64
C LYS A 110 3.67 12.51 1.33
N ILE A 111 3.07 12.02 2.40
CA ILE A 111 1.91 11.14 2.35
C ILE A 111 0.70 11.96 2.79
N TYR A 112 -0.26 12.09 1.89
CA TYR A 112 -1.54 12.73 2.12
C TYR A 112 -2.61 11.69 2.46
N PHE A 113 -3.70 12.16 3.05
CA PHE A 113 -4.81 11.35 3.49
C PHE A 113 -6.11 12.12 3.40
N ASP A 114 -7.16 11.41 2.99
CA ASP A 114 -8.53 11.88 3.05
C ASP A 114 -9.46 10.76 3.53
N ARG A 115 -10.64 11.13 3.99
CA ARG A 115 -11.67 10.23 4.50
C ARG A 115 -13.06 10.64 4.08
N SER A 116 -13.91 9.63 3.96
CA SER A 116 -15.35 9.80 3.86
C SER A 116 -16.06 9.15 5.04
N LEU A 117 -17.10 9.81 5.56
CA LEU A 117 -17.95 9.29 6.64
C LEU A 117 -19.35 8.88 6.15
N ASP A 118 -19.60 8.95 4.84
CA ASP A 118 -20.89 8.70 4.20
C ASP A 118 -20.76 7.78 2.96
N GLU A 119 -19.87 6.79 3.09
CA GLU A 119 -19.60 5.76 2.09
C GLU A 119 -19.07 6.32 0.76
N GLY A 120 -18.28 7.39 0.81
CA GLY A 120 -17.62 8.01 -0.34
C GLY A 120 -18.45 9.07 -1.08
N GLN A 121 -19.51 9.61 -0.48
CA GLN A 121 -20.31 10.67 -1.10
C GLN A 121 -19.68 12.04 -0.89
N THR A 122 -19.13 12.28 0.29
CA THR A 122 -18.36 13.48 0.62
C THR A 122 -17.03 13.12 1.25
N TRP A 123 -16.08 14.02 1.07
CA TRP A 123 -14.69 13.91 1.51
C TRP A 123 -14.30 15.19 2.27
N LEU A 124 -13.10 15.25 2.85
CA LEU A 124 -12.65 16.46 3.52
C LEU A 124 -12.52 17.62 2.53
N GLU A 125 -12.61 18.85 3.04
CA GLU A 125 -12.35 20.05 2.23
C GLU A 125 -10.85 20.23 1.96
N GLU A 126 -10.01 19.70 2.86
CA GLU A 126 -8.55 19.81 2.82
C GLU A 126 -7.90 18.48 3.21
N ASP A 127 -7.01 18.00 2.35
CA ASP A 127 -6.19 16.81 2.56
C ASP A 127 -5.33 16.94 3.83
N VAL A 128 -5.24 15.86 4.60
CA VAL A 128 -4.43 15.80 5.82
C VAL A 128 -3.07 15.19 5.50
N VAL A 129 -1.99 15.79 5.99
CA VAL A 129 -0.65 15.19 5.88
C VAL A 129 -0.48 14.14 6.98
N VAL A 130 -0.22 12.90 6.57
CA VAL A 130 0.12 11.77 7.45
C VAL A 130 1.55 11.93 7.97
N ALA A 131 2.49 12.10 7.04
CA ALA A 131 3.92 12.18 7.31
C ALA A 131 4.66 12.81 6.12
N GLY A 132 5.90 13.24 6.37
CA GLY A 132 6.87 13.42 5.29
C GLY A 132 7.37 12.06 4.80
N GLN A 133 7.71 12.00 3.52
CA GLN A 133 8.35 10.90 2.80
C GLN A 133 9.64 11.40 2.15
N PRO A 134 10.72 11.62 2.92
CA PRO A 134 11.95 12.21 2.38
C PRO A 134 12.58 11.33 1.29
N GLY A 135 13.01 11.96 0.20
CA GLY A 135 13.45 11.26 -1.01
C GLY A 135 12.31 10.86 -1.94
N GLY A 136 11.06 11.00 -1.47
CA GLY A 136 9.86 10.85 -2.27
C GLY A 136 9.35 9.43 -2.45
N TRP A 137 8.28 9.32 -3.22
CA TRP A 137 7.68 8.04 -3.59
C TRP A 137 8.66 7.12 -4.33
N SER A 138 9.43 7.65 -5.29
CA SER A 138 10.30 6.87 -6.18
C SER A 138 11.76 6.98 -5.75
N PHE A 139 12.44 5.84 -5.59
CA PHE A 139 13.83 5.80 -5.14
C PHE A 139 14.59 4.58 -5.67
N ASP A 140 15.92 4.68 -5.68
CA ASP A 140 16.79 3.62 -6.20
C ASP A 140 17.15 2.58 -5.14
N ILE A 141 17.05 1.30 -5.52
CA ILE A 141 17.61 0.16 -4.80
C ILE A 141 18.53 -0.60 -5.79
N PRO A 142 19.83 -0.79 -5.50
CA PRO A 142 20.74 -1.48 -6.41
C PRO A 142 20.22 -2.86 -6.82
N GLY A 143 20.29 -3.20 -8.11
CA GLY A 143 19.81 -4.48 -8.65
C GLY A 143 18.29 -4.57 -8.85
N ILE A 144 17.51 -3.54 -8.51
CA ILE A 144 16.06 -3.47 -8.72
C ILE A 144 15.75 -2.55 -9.92
N PHE A 145 14.87 -2.96 -10.83
CA PHE A 145 14.52 -2.18 -12.02
C PHE A 145 13.90 -0.83 -11.68
N ARG A 146 12.90 -0.82 -10.79
CA ARG A 146 12.30 0.38 -10.18
C ARG A 146 11.78 0.03 -8.79
N CYS A 147 11.75 1.00 -7.89
CA CYS A 147 11.24 0.82 -6.54
C CYS A 147 10.46 2.05 -6.11
N ASN A 148 9.46 1.84 -5.26
CA ASN A 148 8.66 2.92 -4.71
C ASN A 148 8.31 2.68 -3.23
N GLY A 149 7.82 3.74 -2.59
CA GLY A 149 7.38 3.79 -1.22
C GLY A 149 5.88 3.87 -1.08
N MET A 150 5.13 2.99 -1.75
CA MET A 150 3.67 3.08 -1.77
C MET A 150 3.03 3.11 -0.37
N PRO A 151 2.20 4.13 -0.06
CA PRO A 151 1.39 4.13 1.15
C PRO A 151 0.30 3.06 1.08
N ILE A 152 0.35 2.14 2.02
CA ILE A 152 -0.66 1.11 2.23
C ILE A 152 -1.52 1.57 3.40
N THR A 153 -2.84 1.68 3.21
CA THR A 153 -3.77 2.06 4.28
C THR A 153 -4.55 0.84 4.75
N VAL A 154 -4.65 0.63 6.06
CA VAL A 154 -5.56 -0.36 6.68
C VAL A 154 -6.20 0.25 7.92
N ALA A 155 -7.35 -0.29 8.33
CA ALA A 155 -8.01 0.09 9.58
C ALA A 155 -8.34 -1.14 10.42
N ASP A 156 -8.18 -1.01 11.74
CA ASP A 156 -8.43 -2.12 12.65
C ASP A 156 -9.93 -2.37 12.81
N LEU A 157 -10.40 -3.46 12.20
CA LEU A 157 -11.79 -3.94 12.27
C LEU A 157 -12.02 -4.96 13.41
N SER A 158 -10.96 -5.31 14.16
CA SER A 158 -11.07 -6.27 15.25
C SER A 158 -11.92 -5.75 16.40
N ASN A 159 -12.25 -6.64 17.34
CA ASN A 159 -12.86 -6.24 18.62
C ASN A 159 -11.81 -5.92 19.70
N GLY A 160 -10.55 -5.71 19.30
CA GLY A 160 -9.43 -5.41 20.18
C GLY A 160 -9.42 -3.95 20.68
N PRO A 161 -8.43 -3.62 21.54
CA PRO A 161 -8.31 -2.27 22.12
C PRO A 161 -7.97 -1.18 21.10
N HIS A 162 -7.55 -1.55 19.89
CA HIS A 162 -7.15 -0.63 18.82
C HIS A 162 -8.21 -0.47 17.73
N ARG A 163 -9.40 -1.06 17.90
CA ARG A 163 -10.51 -0.97 16.94
C ARG A 163 -10.74 0.45 16.44
N GLY A 164 -10.73 0.63 15.12
CA GLY A 164 -10.90 1.91 14.44
C GLY A 164 -9.61 2.73 14.29
N THR A 165 -8.47 2.24 14.78
CA THR A 165 -7.18 2.84 14.48
C THR A 165 -6.88 2.68 12.99
N ILE A 166 -6.47 3.76 12.36
CA ILE A 166 -6.03 3.78 10.96
C ILE A 166 -4.51 3.67 10.97
N TYR A 167 -3.97 2.83 10.10
CA TYR A 167 -2.55 2.64 9.92
C TYR A 167 -2.17 2.94 8.47
N VAL A 168 -1.04 3.62 8.30
CA VAL A 168 -0.43 3.86 6.99
C VAL A 168 1.00 3.34 7.02
N ASN A 169 1.33 2.43 6.11
CA ASN A 169 2.65 1.80 5.97
C ASN A 169 3.29 2.19 4.65
N TRP A 170 4.58 2.49 4.65
CA TRP A 170 5.35 2.81 3.45
C TRP A 170 6.83 2.51 3.66
N SER A 171 7.63 2.68 2.61
CA SER A 171 9.08 2.72 2.70
C SER A 171 9.62 4.06 2.23
N ASP A 172 10.70 4.54 2.85
CA ASP A 172 11.43 5.71 2.36
C ASP A 172 12.91 5.70 2.76
N GLN A 173 13.66 6.68 2.26
CA GLN A 173 15.11 6.82 2.43
C GLN A 173 15.48 7.95 3.40
N ARG A 174 14.65 8.23 4.41
CA ARG A 174 14.94 9.29 5.39
C ARG A 174 16.25 9.08 6.17
N ASN A 175 16.71 7.83 6.28
CA ASN A 175 17.99 7.48 6.90
C ASN A 175 19.15 7.43 5.89
N GLY A 176 18.87 7.66 4.60
CA GLY A 176 19.84 7.77 3.50
C GLY A 176 19.58 6.78 2.38
N ALA A 177 20.16 7.01 1.19
CA ALA A 177 19.95 6.16 0.02
C ALA A 177 20.44 4.70 0.19
N GLY A 178 21.38 4.47 1.13
CA GLY A 178 21.83 3.14 1.52
C GLY A 178 21.12 2.57 2.75
N ASP A 179 20.13 3.28 3.29
CA ASP A 179 19.39 2.94 4.51
C ASP A 179 17.88 3.19 4.29
N THR A 180 17.27 2.32 3.48
CA THR A 180 15.82 2.39 3.18
C THR A 180 15.09 1.55 4.20
N ASP A 181 14.11 2.13 4.87
CA ASP A 181 13.41 1.49 5.98
C ASP A 181 11.89 1.44 5.74
N ILE A 182 11.22 0.56 6.48
CA ILE A 182 9.77 0.43 6.50
C ILE A 182 9.21 1.22 7.69
N TRP A 183 8.21 2.05 7.42
CA TRP A 183 7.60 2.96 8.40
C TRP A 183 6.12 2.70 8.59
N LEU A 184 5.62 3.05 9.76
CA LEU A 184 4.21 3.03 10.13
C LEU A 184 3.83 4.34 10.82
N ALA A 185 2.73 4.96 10.40
CA ALA A 185 2.04 5.99 11.17
C ALA A 185 0.62 5.51 11.50
N ALA A 186 0.10 5.94 12.65
CA ALA A 186 -1.21 5.55 13.12
C ALA A 186 -2.05 6.76 13.54
N SER A 187 -3.34 6.74 13.20
CA SER A 187 -4.33 7.70 13.68
C SER A 187 -5.38 7.02 14.56
N ARG A 188 -5.66 7.62 15.72
CA ARG A 188 -6.62 7.12 16.73
C ARG A 188 -7.84 8.03 16.91
N ASP A 189 -7.95 9.06 16.08
CA ASP A 189 -9.02 10.06 16.09
C ASP A 189 -9.73 10.17 14.72
N GLY A 190 -9.68 9.07 13.97
CA GLY A 190 -10.31 8.93 12.66
C GLY A 190 -9.58 9.65 11.53
N GLY A 191 -8.28 9.91 11.65
CA GLY A 191 -7.47 10.58 10.62
C GLY A 191 -7.31 12.08 10.82
N GLN A 192 -7.66 12.64 11.99
CA GLN A 192 -7.46 14.06 12.28
C GLN A 192 -6.01 14.37 12.68
N SER A 193 -5.36 13.44 13.38
CA SER A 193 -3.94 13.52 13.71
C SER A 193 -3.26 12.17 13.57
N TRP A 194 -1.94 12.22 13.37
CA TRP A 194 -1.11 11.05 13.11
C TRP A 194 0.06 10.99 14.10
N SER A 195 0.44 9.78 14.49
CA SER A 195 1.64 9.57 15.28
C SER A 195 2.90 9.94 14.50
N THR A 196 3.99 10.23 15.21
CA THR A 196 5.31 10.21 14.57
C THR A 196 5.55 8.83 13.93
N PRO A 197 6.15 8.76 12.73
CA PRO A 197 6.43 7.48 12.09
C PRO A 197 7.33 6.59 12.96
N VAL A 198 6.95 5.32 13.10
CA VAL A 198 7.70 4.28 13.81
C VAL A 198 8.29 3.32 12.79
N ARG A 199 9.56 2.95 12.99
CA ARG A 199 10.24 2.00 12.12
C ARG A 199 9.78 0.57 12.39
N VAL A 200 9.43 -0.17 11.34
CA VAL A 200 8.92 -1.55 11.41
C VAL A 200 10.04 -2.59 11.41
N ASN A 201 11.11 -2.33 10.65
CA ASN A 201 12.30 -3.18 10.62
C ASN A 201 13.23 -2.93 11.83
N ASP A 202 13.90 -3.99 12.29
CA ASP A 202 14.67 -4.00 13.56
C ASP A 202 16.20 -4.19 13.37
N ASP A 203 16.71 -4.00 12.15
CA ASP A 203 18.13 -4.13 11.83
C ASP A 203 18.97 -2.88 12.13
N ALA A 204 20.29 -3.03 12.14
CA ALA A 204 21.21 -1.91 12.33
C ALA A 204 21.24 -1.02 11.08
N PRO A 205 21.58 0.28 11.20
CA PRO A 205 21.65 1.20 10.07
C PRO A 205 22.55 0.73 8.92
N GLY A 206 22.19 1.13 7.70
CA GLY A 206 22.94 0.92 6.47
C GLY A 206 22.50 -0.29 5.66
N LYS A 207 21.19 -0.59 5.69
CA LYS A 207 20.57 -1.73 5.01
C LYS A 207 19.28 -1.29 4.32
N GLN A 208 18.77 -2.13 3.44
CA GLN A 208 17.65 -1.76 2.58
C GLN A 208 16.49 -2.72 2.76
N GLN A 209 15.35 -2.16 3.12
CA GLN A 209 14.04 -2.78 3.14
C GLN A 209 13.09 -2.03 2.21
N PHE A 210 12.32 -2.78 1.41
CA PHE A 210 11.52 -2.18 0.32
C PHE A 210 10.38 -3.11 -0.11
N PHE A 211 9.44 -2.57 -0.89
CA PHE A 211 8.21 -3.25 -1.33
C PHE A 211 7.45 -3.88 -0.17
N THR A 212 7.04 -3.01 0.75
CA THR A 212 6.25 -3.40 1.93
C THR A 212 4.77 -3.57 1.59
N TRP A 213 4.11 -4.46 2.31
CA TRP A 213 2.66 -4.52 2.43
C TRP A 213 2.27 -4.82 3.88
N MET A 214 1.03 -4.51 4.26
CA MET A 214 0.51 -4.87 5.59
C MET A 214 -0.94 -5.34 5.56
N ASP A 215 -1.31 -6.10 6.58
CA ASP A 215 -2.69 -6.47 6.88
C ASP A 215 -2.87 -6.58 8.40
N ILE A 216 -4.13 -6.52 8.85
CA ILE A 216 -4.52 -6.72 10.25
C ILE A 216 -5.35 -7.99 10.33
N ASP A 217 -4.96 -8.90 11.23
CA ASP A 217 -5.83 -10.04 11.54
C ASP A 217 -7.07 -9.52 12.30
N PRO A 218 -8.28 -9.57 11.69
CA PRO A 218 -9.47 -8.97 12.30
C PRO A 218 -9.94 -9.75 13.54
N THR A 219 -9.39 -10.93 13.81
CA THR A 219 -9.73 -11.71 15.01
C THR A 219 -8.92 -11.29 16.23
N THR A 220 -7.68 -10.85 16.04
CA THR A 220 -6.73 -10.53 17.12
C THR A 220 -6.39 -9.04 17.21
N GLY A 221 -6.50 -8.30 16.10
CA GLY A 221 -6.02 -6.92 15.98
C GLY A 221 -4.50 -6.83 15.79
N PHE A 222 -3.81 -7.95 15.54
CA PHE A 222 -2.37 -7.95 15.29
C PHE A 222 -2.07 -7.48 13.88
N LEU A 223 -1.06 -6.63 13.75
CA LEU A 223 -0.57 -6.12 12.48
C LEU A 223 0.51 -7.04 11.95
N TYR A 224 0.48 -7.33 10.65
CA TYR A 224 1.48 -8.13 9.95
C TYR A 224 1.98 -7.39 8.72
N PHE A 225 3.28 -7.48 8.46
CA PHE A 225 3.96 -6.79 7.36
C PHE A 225 4.84 -7.76 6.60
N VAL A 226 4.84 -7.68 5.27
CA VAL A 226 5.79 -8.38 4.42
C VAL A 226 6.65 -7.37 3.67
N PHE A 227 7.96 -7.59 3.61
CA PHE A 227 8.87 -6.75 2.83
C PHE A 227 10.12 -7.52 2.39
N TYR A 228 10.78 -7.01 1.35
CA TYR A 228 12.13 -7.45 0.99
C TYR A 228 13.17 -6.84 1.91
N ASP A 229 14.24 -7.59 2.18
CA ASP A 229 15.23 -7.20 3.18
C ASP A 229 16.64 -7.70 2.80
N ARG A 230 17.63 -6.81 2.93
CA ARG A 230 19.04 -7.08 2.65
C ARG A 230 19.95 -7.10 3.88
N ARG A 231 19.40 -7.08 5.09
CA ARG A 231 20.14 -6.96 6.37
C ARG A 231 21.27 -7.98 6.54
N ALA A 232 21.11 -9.17 5.96
CA ALA A 232 22.07 -10.26 6.08
C ALA A 232 23.26 -10.18 5.10
N TYR A 233 23.28 -9.20 4.18
CA TYR A 233 24.22 -9.17 3.06
C TYR A 233 24.79 -7.76 2.84
N ASN A 234 25.94 -7.69 2.17
CA ASN A 234 26.56 -6.45 1.70
C ASN A 234 26.52 -6.35 0.16
N ASP A 235 25.82 -7.28 -0.48
CA ASP A 235 25.54 -7.32 -1.91
C ASP A 235 24.01 -7.32 -2.11
N GLU A 236 23.55 -7.54 -3.35
CA GLU A 236 22.14 -7.42 -3.74
C GLU A 236 21.28 -8.63 -3.37
N ARG A 237 21.84 -9.62 -2.65
CA ARG A 237 21.05 -10.74 -2.13
C ARG A 237 19.92 -10.22 -1.26
N THR A 238 18.72 -10.66 -1.60
CA THR A 238 17.47 -10.18 -1.03
C THR A 238 16.71 -11.35 -0.43
N ASP A 239 16.38 -11.23 0.86
CA ASP A 239 15.50 -12.13 1.59
C ASP A 239 14.11 -11.51 1.74
N VAL A 240 13.14 -12.28 2.23
CA VAL A 240 11.79 -11.81 2.53
C VAL A 240 11.55 -11.95 4.02
N TYR A 241 11.06 -10.89 4.64
CA TYR A 241 10.78 -10.84 6.07
C TYR A 241 9.30 -10.61 6.33
N LEU A 242 8.84 -11.26 7.40
CA LEU A 242 7.57 -10.95 8.06
C LEU A 242 7.90 -10.14 9.32
N ALA A 243 7.25 -9.01 9.50
CA ALA A 243 7.18 -8.32 10.79
C ALA A 243 5.76 -8.39 11.35
N TRP A 244 5.64 -8.29 12.67
CA TRP A 244 4.32 -8.18 13.30
C TRP A 244 4.36 -7.34 14.57
N SER A 245 3.21 -6.77 14.91
CA SER A 245 2.97 -6.02 16.15
C SER A 245 1.72 -6.55 16.85
N THR A 246 1.83 -6.70 18.18
CA THR A 246 0.73 -7.14 19.06
C THR A 246 0.25 -6.03 20.01
N ASP A 247 0.82 -4.82 19.87
CA ASP A 247 0.59 -3.67 20.75
C ASP A 247 0.10 -2.42 19.99
N GLY A 248 -0.50 -2.65 18.82
CA GLY A 248 -1.10 -1.60 17.99
C GLY A 248 -0.07 -0.72 17.28
N GLY A 249 1.05 -1.31 16.87
CA GLY A 249 2.11 -0.66 16.08
C GLY A 249 3.13 0.11 16.92
N GLN A 250 3.27 -0.20 18.21
CA GLN A 250 4.26 0.47 19.08
C GLN A 250 5.61 -0.24 19.04
N SER A 251 5.61 -1.57 18.92
CA SER A 251 6.81 -2.39 18.74
C SER A 251 6.59 -3.51 17.74
N PHE A 252 7.69 -4.00 17.17
CA PHE A 252 7.69 -5.00 16.11
C PHE A 252 8.68 -6.12 16.42
N THR A 253 8.31 -7.34 16.04
CA THR A 253 9.22 -8.47 15.92
C THR A 253 9.36 -8.84 14.45
N ASN A 254 10.57 -9.17 14.00
CA ASN A 254 10.84 -9.53 12.61
C ASN A 254 11.32 -10.99 12.50
N ARG A 255 11.00 -11.64 11.39
CA ARG A 255 11.49 -12.99 11.05
C ARG A 255 11.62 -13.15 9.55
N ARG A 256 12.77 -13.69 9.11
CA ARG A 256 12.93 -14.15 7.72
C ARG A 256 11.95 -15.29 7.42
N ILE A 257 11.19 -15.16 6.33
CA ILE A 257 10.27 -16.20 5.84
C ILE A 257 10.74 -16.84 4.53
N SER A 258 11.75 -16.28 3.89
CA SER A 258 12.44 -16.91 2.76
C SER A 258 13.34 -18.05 3.23
N ASP A 259 13.29 -19.20 2.55
CA ASP A 259 14.22 -20.31 2.79
C ASP A 259 15.66 -19.95 2.38
N ARG A 260 15.79 -19.14 1.32
CA ARG A 260 17.04 -18.64 0.76
C ARG A 260 16.84 -17.27 0.08
N PRO A 261 17.92 -16.47 -0.06
CA PRO A 261 17.86 -15.21 -0.78
C PRO A 261 17.77 -15.45 -2.29
N PHE A 262 17.38 -14.40 -3.01
CA PHE A 262 17.51 -14.28 -4.46
C PHE A 262 18.33 -13.04 -4.81
N ILE A 263 18.87 -12.97 -6.02
CA ILE A 263 19.57 -11.79 -6.53
C ILE A 263 18.74 -11.26 -7.70
N PRO A 264 18.11 -10.08 -7.58
CA PRO A 264 17.37 -9.47 -8.67
C PRO A 264 18.32 -8.97 -9.76
N ASP A 265 17.79 -8.76 -10.98
CA ASP A 265 18.49 -8.17 -12.10
C ASP A 265 17.84 -6.82 -12.43
N ALA A 266 18.61 -5.73 -12.37
CA ALA A 266 18.12 -4.39 -12.63
C ALA A 266 17.56 -4.19 -14.06
N SER A 267 17.83 -5.11 -14.99
CA SER A 267 17.28 -5.09 -16.35
C SER A 267 15.91 -5.76 -16.49
N VAL A 268 15.41 -6.41 -15.44
CA VAL A 268 14.15 -7.16 -15.49
C VAL A 268 13.15 -6.63 -14.47
N PHE A 269 12.02 -6.16 -14.97
CA PHE A 269 10.88 -5.79 -14.16
C PHE A 269 10.14 -7.05 -13.67
N PHE A 270 9.97 -7.17 -12.35
CA PHE A 270 9.30 -8.32 -11.71
C PHE A 270 8.13 -7.92 -10.80
N GLY A 271 7.56 -6.73 -11.02
CA GLY A 271 6.42 -6.19 -10.29
C GLY A 271 6.80 -5.13 -9.27
N ASP A 272 5.79 -4.36 -8.85
CA ASP A 272 5.92 -3.29 -7.85
C ASP A 272 5.36 -3.71 -6.47
N TYR A 273 4.74 -4.88 -6.36
CA TYR A 273 3.88 -5.22 -5.22
C TYR A 273 4.22 -6.59 -4.63
N ASN A 274 4.30 -6.59 -3.30
CA ASN A 274 4.04 -7.75 -2.46
C ASN A 274 2.65 -7.58 -1.85
N ASP A 275 2.09 -8.63 -1.26
CA ASP A 275 0.80 -8.55 -0.56
C ASP A 275 0.80 -9.55 0.61
N ILE A 276 -0.05 -9.33 1.60
CA ILE A 276 -0.22 -10.20 2.76
C ILE A 276 -1.68 -10.22 3.20
N SER A 277 -2.17 -11.40 3.57
CA SER A 277 -3.46 -11.54 4.26
C SER A 277 -3.28 -12.23 5.60
N ALA A 278 -4.07 -11.83 6.60
CA ALA A 278 -4.06 -12.39 7.93
C ALA A 278 -5.49 -12.65 8.44
N TYR A 279 -5.74 -13.86 8.93
CA TYR A 279 -7.03 -14.22 9.52
C TYR A 279 -6.88 -15.37 10.51
N ASP A 280 -7.29 -15.17 11.76
CA ASP A 280 -7.31 -16.21 12.80
C ASP A 280 -5.94 -16.88 12.98
N GLY A 281 -4.87 -16.08 13.01
CA GLY A 281 -3.51 -16.58 13.12
C GLY A 281 -2.95 -17.27 11.88
N HIS A 282 -3.71 -17.34 10.78
CA HIS A 282 -3.20 -17.76 9.47
C HIS A 282 -2.71 -16.54 8.69
N ILE A 283 -1.39 -16.48 8.46
CA ILE A 283 -0.75 -15.38 7.73
C ILE A 283 -0.26 -15.91 6.37
N ARG A 284 -0.63 -15.24 5.29
CA ARG A 284 -0.35 -15.64 3.90
C ARG A 284 0.24 -14.46 3.10
N PRO A 285 1.55 -14.21 3.24
CA PRO A 285 2.25 -13.28 2.37
C PRO A 285 2.45 -13.89 0.98
N ILE A 286 2.45 -13.03 -0.04
CA ILE A 286 2.89 -13.33 -1.39
C ILE A 286 3.94 -12.33 -1.82
N TRP A 287 4.90 -12.79 -2.62
CA TRP A 287 5.94 -11.93 -3.18
C TRP A 287 6.43 -12.49 -4.51
N THR A 288 6.96 -11.62 -5.35
CA THR A 288 7.55 -12.00 -6.62
C THR A 288 9.03 -12.33 -6.46
N ARG A 289 9.58 -13.19 -7.31
CA ARG A 289 11.02 -13.42 -7.37
C ARG A 289 11.49 -13.57 -8.78
N MET A 290 12.69 -13.07 -9.00
CA MET A 290 13.51 -13.43 -10.13
C MET A 290 14.65 -14.33 -9.68
N GLU A 291 14.82 -15.46 -10.37
CA GLU A 291 15.96 -16.33 -10.18
C GLU A 291 16.39 -16.91 -11.52
N GLU A 292 17.67 -16.75 -11.88
CA GLU A 292 18.24 -17.27 -13.14
C GLU A 292 17.41 -16.90 -14.38
N GLY A 293 16.89 -15.67 -14.44
CA GLY A 293 16.05 -15.19 -15.54
C GLY A 293 14.59 -15.62 -15.50
N ARG A 294 14.14 -16.35 -14.47
CA ARG A 294 12.75 -16.81 -14.33
C ARG A 294 11.99 -15.99 -13.29
N LEU A 295 10.83 -15.49 -13.69
CA LEU A 295 9.87 -14.82 -12.80
C LEU A 295 8.93 -15.84 -12.15
N SER A 296 8.63 -15.63 -10.88
CA SER A 296 7.78 -16.53 -10.09
C SER A 296 7.07 -15.75 -8.98
N VAL A 297 5.92 -16.29 -8.54
CA VAL A 297 5.20 -15.81 -7.36
C VAL A 297 5.31 -16.88 -6.28
N TRP A 298 5.66 -16.46 -5.07
CA TRP A 298 5.88 -17.33 -3.93
C TRP A 298 4.96 -16.94 -2.78
N THR A 299 4.73 -17.89 -1.88
CA THR A 299 4.01 -17.65 -0.64
C THR A 299 4.66 -18.45 0.50
N ALA A 300 4.46 -17.98 1.73
CA ALA A 300 4.77 -18.74 2.93
C ALA A 300 3.46 -19.08 3.65
N LEU A 301 3.37 -20.29 4.21
CA LEU A 301 2.26 -20.68 5.07
C LEU A 301 2.68 -20.45 6.52
N VAL A 302 2.32 -19.29 7.07
CA VAL A 302 2.69 -18.90 8.42
C VAL A 302 1.50 -19.05 9.37
N GLU A 303 1.77 -19.62 10.54
CA GLU A 303 0.80 -19.81 11.62
C GLU A 303 1.34 -19.12 12.87
N MET A 304 0.57 -18.18 13.42
CA MET A 304 0.92 -17.44 14.64
C MET A 304 -0.31 -17.44 15.54
N LYS A 305 -0.17 -18.06 16.73
CA LYS A 305 -1.24 -18.13 17.73
C LYS A 305 -1.05 -17.05 18.78
#